data_AF-A0A970KAJ2-F1
#
_entry.id   AF-A0A970KAJ2-F1
#
_cell.length_a   1.000
_cell.length_b   1.000
_cell.length_c   1.000
_cell.angle_alpha   90.00
_cell.angle_beta   90.00
_cell.angle_gamma   90.00
#
_symmetry.space_group_name_H-M   'P 1'
#
loop_
_entity.id
_entity.type
_entity.pdbx_description
1 polymer ?
#
loop_
_entity_poly.entity_id
_entity_poly.type
_entity_poly.pdbx_seq_one_letter_code
_entity_poly.pdbx_strand_id
1 'polypeptide(L)'
;MKTFMAKPAEVERQWFIIDAEGQTLGRLSSEVAAILRGKHKPTYTPHVDTGDFVIVINAEKIQLTGNKLLQKKLRHHSGYPGGLKEVDYKTLLQKRPEKAIEVAVKGMLPRNRLGAKMFRKLKVYRGSEHPHQAQKPVVRELKG
;
A
#
# COMPACT_ATOMS: atom_id res chain seq x y z
N MET A 1 12.73 -18.07 -30.23
CA MET A 1 11.65 -17.16 -29.79
C MET A 1 12.15 -16.35 -28.60
N LYS A 2 11.99 -15.02 -28.58
CA LYS A 2 12.42 -14.16 -27.45
C LYS A 2 11.23 -13.92 -26.52
N THR A 3 11.46 -13.94 -25.21
CA THR A 3 10.44 -13.65 -24.20
C THR A 3 9.98 -12.19 -24.30
N PHE A 4 8.69 -11.95 -24.12
CA PHE A 4 8.13 -10.60 -24.08
C PHE A 4 8.74 -9.78 -22.94
N MET A 5 9.11 -8.53 -23.23
CA MET A 5 9.57 -7.57 -22.25
C MET A 5 8.75 -6.29 -22.40
N ALA A 6 8.12 -5.84 -21.31
CA ALA A 6 7.34 -4.61 -21.32
C ALA A 6 8.25 -3.40 -21.54
N LYS A 7 7.86 -2.49 -22.45
CA LYS A 7 8.55 -1.21 -22.61
C LYS A 7 7.91 -0.16 -21.69
N PRO A 8 8.69 0.65 -20.96
CA PRO A 8 8.13 1.64 -20.03
C PRO A 8 7.10 2.62 -20.63
N ALA A 9 7.24 2.97 -21.91
CA ALA A 9 6.35 3.90 -22.60
C ALA A 9 4.99 3.28 -22.99
N GLU A 10 4.92 1.96 -23.11
CA GLU A 10 3.73 1.22 -23.55
C GLU A 10 2.93 0.66 -22.35
N VAL A 11 3.37 0.94 -21.11
CA VAL A 11 2.70 0.46 -19.91
C VAL A 11 1.43 1.27 -19.66
N GLU A 12 0.28 0.66 -19.91
CA GLU A 12 -1.00 1.17 -19.47
C GLU A 12 -1.17 1.00 -17.96
N ARG A 13 -1.61 2.08 -17.31
CA ARG A 13 -1.82 2.12 -15.86
C ARG A 13 -3.27 2.48 -15.57
N GLN A 14 -3.88 1.69 -14.71
CA GLN A 14 -5.23 1.89 -14.22
C GLN A 14 -5.20 2.42 -12.79
N TRP A 15 -6.34 2.91 -12.34
CA TRP A 15 -6.55 3.32 -10.96
C TRP A 15 -7.52 2.35 -10.31
N PHE A 16 -7.17 1.85 -9.13
CA PHE A 16 -8.02 0.99 -8.32
C PHE A 16 -8.43 1.68 -7.03
N ILE A 17 -9.66 1.48 -6.59
CA ILE A 17 -10.11 1.79 -5.22
C ILE A 17 -10.27 0.49 -4.45
N ILE A 18 -9.77 0.48 -3.22
CA ILE A 18 -9.93 -0.60 -2.26
C ILE A 18 -10.46 -0.01 -0.96
N ASP A 19 -11.56 -0.58 -0.47
CA ASP A 19 -12.09 -0.25 0.85
C ASP A 19 -11.34 -1.05 1.94
N ALA A 20 -10.82 -0.34 2.95
CA ALA A 20 -10.17 -0.96 4.10
C ALA A 20 -11.13 -1.36 5.23
N GLU A 21 -12.40 -0.98 5.15
CA GLU A 21 -13.40 -1.31 6.17
C GLU A 21 -13.57 -2.84 6.33
N GLY A 22 -13.45 -3.32 7.57
CA GLY A 22 -13.57 -4.74 7.88
C GLY A 22 -12.39 -5.62 7.44
N GLN A 23 -11.39 -5.04 6.77
CA GLN A 23 -10.27 -5.80 6.23
C GLN A 23 -9.14 -5.95 7.24
N THR A 24 -8.43 -7.08 7.18
CA THR A 24 -7.22 -7.29 7.99
C THR A 24 -6.02 -6.60 7.35
N LEU A 25 -5.29 -5.78 8.13
CA LEU A 25 -4.14 -4.98 7.65
C LEU A 25 -3.16 -5.76 6.78
N GLY A 26 -2.78 -6.96 7.21
CA GLY A 26 -1.80 -7.78 6.50
C GLY A 26 -2.30 -8.26 5.14
N ARG A 27 -3.55 -8.73 5.08
CA ARG A 27 -4.15 -9.27 3.85
C ARG A 27 -4.35 -8.17 2.81
N LEU A 28 -4.94 -7.04 3.23
CA LEU A 28 -5.12 -5.87 2.37
C LEU A 28 -3.77 -5.36 1.84
N SER A 29 -2.75 -5.27 2.69
CA SER A 29 -1.44 -4.76 2.28
C SER A 29 -0.75 -5.66 1.25
N SER A 30 -0.91 -6.99 1.35
CA SER A 30 -0.31 -7.95 0.41
C SER A 30 -0.89 -7.81 -0.99
N GLU A 31 -2.21 -7.70 -1.10
CA GLU A 31 -2.91 -7.48 -2.38
C GLU A 31 -2.56 -6.13 -2.99
N VAL A 32 -2.59 -5.07 -2.18
CA VAL A 32 -2.15 -3.72 -2.60
C VAL A 32 -0.71 -3.77 -3.15
N ALA A 33 0.21 -4.44 -2.46
CA ALA A 33 1.59 -4.57 -2.92
C ALA A 33 1.74 -5.41 -4.20
N ALA A 34 0.85 -6.39 -4.46
CA ALA A 34 0.82 -7.13 -5.72
C ALA A 34 0.36 -6.23 -6.88
N ILE A 35 -0.63 -5.37 -6.64
CA ILE A 35 -1.15 -4.41 -7.63
C ILE A 35 -0.11 -3.34 -7.95
N LEU A 36 0.51 -2.73 -6.94
CA LEU A 36 1.54 -1.69 -7.12
C LEU A 36 2.77 -2.20 -7.88
N ARG A 37 3.10 -3.49 -7.73
CA ARG A 37 4.18 -4.15 -8.49
C ARG A 37 3.78 -4.56 -9.90
N GLY A 38 2.48 -4.64 -10.21
CA GLY A 38 1.98 -5.13 -11.50
C GLY A 38 1.94 -6.65 -11.63
N LYS A 39 2.09 -7.40 -10.53
CA LYS A 39 2.11 -8.89 -10.55
C LYS A 39 0.79 -9.53 -10.99
N HIS A 40 -0.29 -8.76 -11.03
CA HIS A 40 -1.59 -9.21 -11.52
C HIS A 40 -1.72 -9.08 -13.04
N LYS A 41 -0.77 -8.42 -13.72
CA LYS A 41 -0.73 -8.32 -15.18
C LYS A 41 0.17 -9.41 -15.76
N PRO A 42 -0.21 -10.04 -16.88
CA PRO A 42 0.64 -11.03 -17.56
C PRO A 42 1.90 -10.41 -18.17
N THR A 43 1.92 -9.08 -18.36
CA THR A 43 3.05 -8.32 -18.90
C THR A 43 4.12 -7.95 -17.85
N TYR A 44 4.01 -8.50 -16.63
CA TYR A 44 4.94 -8.20 -15.54
C TYR A 44 6.40 -8.44 -15.93
N THR A 45 7.19 -7.36 -15.84
CA THR A 45 8.62 -7.38 -16.11
C THR A 45 9.34 -6.80 -14.89
N PRO A 46 10.22 -7.55 -14.18
CA PRO A 46 10.75 -7.15 -12.88
C PRO A 46 11.49 -5.79 -12.83
N HIS A 47 12.15 -5.42 -13.93
CA HIS A 47 12.95 -4.18 -14.00
C HIS A 47 12.13 -2.97 -14.50
N VAL A 48 10.86 -3.17 -14.86
CA VAL A 48 9.96 -2.13 -15.38
C VAL A 48 8.78 -1.92 -14.43
N ASP A 49 8.41 -0.66 -14.20
CA ASP A 49 7.26 -0.32 -13.37
C ASP A 49 5.94 -0.50 -14.14
N THR A 50 5.40 -1.72 -14.08
CA THR A 50 4.15 -2.15 -14.75
C THR A 50 2.89 -2.04 -13.89
N GLY A 51 3.04 -1.69 -12.61
CA GLY A 51 1.92 -1.69 -11.68
C GLY A 51 1.01 -0.47 -11.76
N ASP A 52 -0.11 -0.56 -11.08
CA ASP A 52 -1.19 0.41 -11.15
C ASP A 52 -1.24 1.34 -9.94
N PHE A 53 -2.09 2.36 -10.04
CA PHE A 53 -2.40 3.24 -8.93
C PHE A 53 -3.43 2.59 -8.01
N VAL A 54 -3.22 2.72 -6.71
CA VAL A 54 -4.13 2.16 -5.71
C VAL A 54 -4.51 3.24 -4.73
N ILE A 55 -5.81 3.47 -4.61
CA ILE A 55 -6.44 4.33 -3.62
C ILE A 55 -7.04 3.41 -2.56
N VAL A 56 -6.63 3.59 -1.31
CA VAL A 56 -7.22 2.92 -0.16
C VAL A 56 -8.06 3.93 0.59
N ILE A 57 -9.34 3.63 0.81
CA ILE A 57 -10.28 4.46 1.59
C ILE A 57 -10.60 3.78 2.92
N ASN A 58 -11.22 4.52 3.85
CA ASN A 58 -11.60 4.05 5.18
C ASN A 58 -10.44 3.46 5.98
N ALA A 59 -9.23 4.02 5.85
CA ALA A 59 -8.04 3.49 6.51
C ALA A 59 -8.16 3.42 8.04
N GLU A 60 -9.03 4.23 8.65
CA GLU A 60 -9.29 4.19 10.10
C GLU A 60 -10.05 2.95 10.57
N LYS A 61 -10.78 2.28 9.66
CA LYS A 61 -11.60 1.10 9.95
C LYS A 61 -10.86 -0.22 9.71
N ILE A 62 -9.54 -0.17 9.48
CA ILE A 62 -8.71 -1.35 9.28
C ILE A 62 -8.61 -2.18 10.57
N GLN A 63 -8.72 -3.50 10.44
CA GLN A 63 -8.66 -4.40 11.58
C GLN A 63 -7.26 -5.00 11.79
N LEU A 64 -6.88 -5.12 13.07
CA LEU A 64 -5.76 -5.93 13.52
C LEU A 64 -6.29 -7.07 14.38
N THR A 65 -5.82 -8.28 14.13
CA THR A 65 -6.26 -9.48 14.85
C THR A 65 -5.60 -9.63 16.22
N GLY A 66 -6.36 -10.13 17.20
CA GLY A 66 -5.90 -10.39 18.56
C GLY A 66 -5.40 -9.15 19.30
N ASN A 67 -4.41 -9.32 20.18
CA ASN A 67 -3.86 -8.23 21.01
C ASN A 67 -2.86 -7.32 20.28
N LYS A 68 -2.74 -7.45 18.95
CA LYS A 68 -1.78 -6.68 18.13
C LYS A 68 -2.01 -5.18 18.20
N LEU A 69 -3.25 -4.74 18.41
CA LEU A 69 -3.57 -3.32 18.52
C LEU A 69 -2.86 -2.63 19.71
N LEU A 70 -2.61 -3.39 20.79
CA LEU A 70 -1.93 -2.90 21.99
C LEU A 70 -0.43 -3.26 22.01
N GLN A 71 -0.08 -4.46 21.55
CA GLN A 71 1.30 -4.97 21.66
C GLN A 71 2.19 -4.55 20.50
N LYS A 72 1.62 -4.30 19.32
CA LYS A 72 2.41 -3.95 18.13
C LYS A 72 2.81 -2.48 18.22
N LYS A 73 4.12 -2.24 18.12
CA LYS A 73 4.71 -0.90 18.13
C LYS A 73 5.31 -0.54 16.78
N LEU A 74 5.03 0.66 16.29
CA LEU A 74 5.76 1.28 15.20
C LEU A 74 7.00 1.97 15.79
N ARG A 75 8.18 1.44 15.47
CA ARG A 75 9.46 1.96 15.94
C ARG A 75 10.15 2.76 14.84
N HIS A 76 10.72 3.90 15.20
CA HIS A 76 11.65 4.63 14.34
C HIS A 76 12.75 5.26 15.20
N HIS A 77 13.93 5.47 14.61
CA HIS A 77 15.07 6.03 15.29
C HIS A 77 15.47 7.35 14.61
N SER A 78 15.79 8.38 15.39
CA SER A 78 16.18 9.70 14.85
C SER A 78 17.62 9.72 14.30
N GLY A 79 18.48 8.82 14.75
CA GLY A 79 19.91 8.78 14.44
C GLY A 79 20.81 9.29 15.56
N TYR A 80 20.25 9.98 16.56
CA TYR A 80 20.96 10.49 17.74
C TYR A 80 20.92 9.47 18.90
N PRO A 81 21.88 9.48 19.84
CA PRO A 81 21.82 8.67 21.05
C PRO A 81 20.52 8.87 21.82
N GLY A 82 19.87 7.79 22.27
CA GLY A 82 18.55 7.84 22.91
C GLY A 82 17.39 8.19 21.97
N GLY A 83 17.62 8.21 20.66
CA GLY A 83 16.66 8.65 19.65
C GLY A 83 15.57 7.64 19.25
N LEU A 84 15.38 6.56 20.01
CA LEU A 84 14.36 5.55 19.73
C LEU A 84 12.97 6.08 20.10
N LYS A 85 12.06 6.09 19.13
CA LYS A 85 10.67 6.48 19.31
C LYS A 85 9.77 5.31 18.96
N GLU A 86 8.84 5.00 19.87
CA GLU A 86 7.85 3.94 19.70
C GLU A 86 6.44 4.52 19.76
N VAL A 87 5.54 4.03 18.91
CA VAL A 87 4.13 4.39 18.94
C VAL A 87 3.30 3.11 18.82
N ASP A 88 2.39 2.87 19.76
CA ASP A 88 1.48 1.72 19.70
C ASP A 88 0.47 1.88 18.57
N TYR A 89 0.04 0.77 17.98
CA TYR A 89 -0.87 0.80 16.83
C TYR A 89 -2.26 1.38 17.18
N LYS A 90 -2.72 1.24 18.44
CA LYS A 90 -3.92 1.93 18.93
C LYS A 90 -3.83 3.45 18.72
N THR A 91 -2.75 4.06 19.20
CA THR A 91 -2.52 5.50 19.08
C THR A 91 -2.24 5.90 17.63
N LEU A 92 -1.56 5.04 16.87
CA LEU A 92 -1.28 5.27 15.46
C LEU A 92 -2.57 5.36 14.63
N LEU A 93 -3.51 4.43 14.83
CA LEU A 93 -4.78 4.42 14.10
C LEU A 93 -5.67 5.63 14.44
N GLN A 94 -5.63 6.11 15.69
CA GLN A 94 -6.38 7.31 16.08
C GLN A 94 -5.81 8.58 15.45
N LYS A 95 -4.48 8.73 15.45
CA LYS A 95 -3.81 9.95 15.00
C LYS A 95 -3.59 9.98 13.49
N ARG A 96 -3.06 8.90 12.92
CA ARG A 96 -2.60 8.80 11.51
C ARG A 96 -2.84 7.38 10.97
N PRO A 97 -4.10 6.98 10.76
CA PRO A 97 -4.44 5.63 10.30
C PRO A 97 -3.80 5.28 8.95
N GLU A 98 -3.62 6.27 8.08
CA GLU A 98 -2.98 6.10 6.77
C GLU A 98 -1.57 5.52 6.93
N LYS A 99 -0.88 5.92 8.01
CA LYS A 99 0.49 5.49 8.24
C LYS A 99 0.61 4.00 8.52
N ALA A 100 -0.40 3.40 9.15
CA ALA A 100 -0.41 1.96 9.42
C ALA A 100 -0.37 1.15 8.12
N ILE A 101 -1.18 1.55 7.13
CA ILE A 101 -1.25 0.91 5.81
C ILE A 101 0.00 1.23 4.99
N GLU A 102 0.42 2.49 4.95
CA GLU A 102 1.64 2.90 4.24
C GLU A 102 2.87 2.09 4.67
N VAL A 103 3.09 1.94 5.98
CA VAL A 103 4.25 1.22 6.51
C VAL A 103 4.16 -0.27 6.18
N ALA A 104 2.97 -0.85 6.30
CA ALA A 104 2.76 -2.26 5.97
C ALA A 104 3.04 -2.53 4.47
N VAL A 105 2.46 -1.72 3.57
CA VAL A 105 2.67 -1.86 2.12
C VAL A 105 4.13 -1.57 1.73
N LYS A 106 4.75 -0.53 2.31
CA LYS A 106 6.15 -0.19 2.04
C LYS A 106 7.09 -1.34 2.40
N GLY A 107 6.80 -2.08 3.48
CA GLY A 107 7.55 -3.26 3.88
C GLY A 107 7.44 -4.43 2.90
N MET A 108 6.37 -4.48 2.09
CA MET A 108 6.11 -5.55 1.12
C MET A 108 6.64 -5.24 -0.31
N LEU A 109 7.16 -4.02 -0.53
CA LEU A 109 7.74 -3.59 -1.80
C LEU A 109 9.27 -3.80 -1.83
N PRO A 110 9.88 -3.96 -3.03
CA PRO A 110 11.32 -4.07 -3.17
C PRO A 110 12.04 -2.84 -2.60
N ARG A 111 13.09 -3.03 -1.80
CA ARG A 111 13.87 -1.93 -1.21
C ARG A 111 14.89 -1.38 -2.20
N ASN A 112 14.42 -0.77 -3.27
CA ASN A 112 15.26 -0.15 -4.30
C ASN A 112 14.59 1.12 -4.88
N ARG A 113 15.27 1.78 -5.82
CA ARG A 113 14.75 3.00 -6.48
C ARG A 113 13.42 2.75 -7.19
N LEU A 114 13.23 1.56 -7.76
CA LEU A 114 11.99 1.17 -8.44
C LEU A 114 10.83 1.01 -7.45
N GLY A 115 11.04 0.33 -6.33
CA GLY A 115 10.05 0.19 -5.27
C GLY A 115 9.64 1.52 -4.64
N ALA A 116 10.57 2.49 -4.54
CA ALA A 116 10.24 3.85 -4.12
C ALA A 116 9.32 4.56 -5.14
N LYS A 117 9.51 4.33 -6.45
CA LYS A 117 8.58 4.81 -7.50
C LYS A 117 7.23 4.10 -7.39
N MET A 118 7.22 2.78 -7.19
CA MET A 118 6.00 2.00 -7.01
C MET A 118 5.17 2.50 -5.83
N PHE A 119 5.82 2.78 -4.69
CA PHE A 119 5.18 3.26 -3.47
C PHE A 119 4.46 4.61 -3.67
N ARG A 120 4.97 5.50 -4.54
CA ARG A 120 4.34 6.81 -4.80
C ARG A 120 2.95 6.69 -5.45
N LYS A 121 2.64 5.55 -6.07
CA LYS A 121 1.34 5.25 -6.69
C LYS A 121 0.28 4.84 -5.67
N LEU A 122 0.67 4.53 -4.42
CA LEU A 122 -0.26 4.31 -3.33
C LEU A 122 -0.80 5.66 -2.82
N LYS A 123 -2.12 5.74 -2.67
CA LYS A 123 -2.83 6.83 -2.00
C LYS A 123 -3.68 6.21 -0.90
N VAL A 124 -3.56 6.71 0.32
CA VAL A 124 -4.32 6.21 1.46
C VAL A 124 -5.07 7.37 2.09
N TYR A 125 -6.36 7.19 2.29
CA TYR A 125 -7.26 8.17 2.88
C TYR A 125 -7.90 7.62 4.14
N ARG A 126 -8.03 8.48 5.14
CA ARG A 126 -8.67 8.15 6.41
C ARG A 126 -10.13 7.75 6.23
N GLY A 127 -10.90 8.60 5.56
CA GLY A 127 -12.34 8.40 5.34
C GLY A 127 -12.65 7.76 3.98
N SER A 128 -13.93 7.80 3.61
CA SER A 128 -14.47 7.22 2.38
C SER A 128 -14.17 8.06 1.13
N GLU A 129 -13.88 9.36 1.30
CA GLU A 129 -13.70 10.28 0.20
C GLU A 129 -12.24 10.36 -0.29
N HIS A 130 -12.08 10.56 -1.60
CA HIS A 130 -10.81 10.85 -2.24
C HIS A 130 -10.97 11.88 -3.37
N PRO A 131 -9.96 12.74 -3.62
CA PRO A 131 -10.00 13.75 -4.67
C PRO A 131 -9.87 13.19 -6.10
N HIS A 132 -9.60 11.88 -6.24
CA HIS A 132 -9.22 11.26 -7.52
C HIS A 132 -10.39 10.81 -8.41
N GLN A 133 -11.51 11.52 -8.39
CA GLN A 133 -12.69 11.14 -9.18
C GLN A 133 -12.45 11.26 -10.70
N ALA A 134 -11.65 12.24 -11.12
CA ALA A 134 -11.32 12.48 -12.53
C ALA A 134 -10.57 11.31 -13.19
N GLN A 135 -9.92 10.46 -12.39
CA GLN A 135 -9.15 9.31 -12.88
C GLN A 135 -10.00 8.07 -13.15
N LYS A 136 -11.32 8.13 -12.91
CA LYS A 136 -12.28 7.01 -13.08
C LYS A 136 -11.77 5.67 -12.51
N PRO A 137 -11.41 5.64 -11.21
CA PRO A 137 -10.89 4.43 -10.59
C PRO A 137 -11.91 3.28 -10.60
N VAL A 138 -11.41 2.06 -10.76
CA VAL A 138 -12.18 0.82 -10.72
C VAL A 138 -12.21 0.28 -9.30
N VAL A 139 -13.40 0.00 -8.76
CA VAL A 139 -13.54 -0.64 -7.45
C VAL A 139 -13.01 -2.06 -7.54
N ARG A 140 -12.12 -2.43 -6.62
CA ARG A 140 -11.50 -3.76 -6.58
C ARG A 140 -11.73 -4.40 -5.23
N GLU A 141 -12.53 -5.46 -5.24
CA GLU A 141 -12.76 -6.29 -4.06
C GLU A 141 -11.56 -7.22 -3.82
N LEU A 142 -11.22 -7.40 -2.55
CA LEU A 142 -10.18 -8.34 -2.14
C LEU A 142 -10.74 -9.76 -2.29
N LYS A 143 -10.09 -10.60 -3.10
CA LYS A 143 -10.46 -12.01 -3.19
C LYS A 143 -10.10 -12.70 -1.86
N GLY A 144 -11.15 -13.19 -1.19
CA GLY A 144 -11.12 -13.95 0.07
C GLY A 144 -10.44 -15.30 -0.04
#